data_AF-A0A380E4W5-F1
#
_entry.id   AF-A0A380E4W5-F1
#
_cell.length_a   1.000
_cell.length_b   1.000
_cell.length_c   1.000
_cell.angle_alpha   90.00
_cell.angle_beta   90.00
_cell.angle_gamma   90.00
#
_symmetry.space_group_name_H-M   'P 1'
#
loop_
_entity.id
_entity.type
_entity.pdbx_description
1 polymer ?
#
loop_
_entity_poly.entity_id
_entity_poly.type
_entity_poly.pdbx_seq_one_letter_code
_entity_poly.pdbx_strand_id
1 'polypeptide(L)'
;MHQHYLKINWRQLVIDRVPSIEKVRMVSSGTEATLDTLRLARGYTGRNKIVKFEGCYHGHSDSLLIKAGSGVATLGLPDSPGVPEGIAKNTITVPYNDLDALKIAFEKFGDDIAGVIVEPVAGNMGVVPPIEGFLQGLRDITTEYGALLIFDEVMTGFRVGYHCAQGHFGVTPDLTCLGKVYRWRTTCRCFWW
;
A
#
# COMPACT_ATOMS: atom_id res chain seq x y z
N MET A 1 -22.48 26.75 -32.80
CA MET A 1 -22.94 26.73 -31.39
C MET A 1 -21.95 25.88 -30.60
N HIS A 2 -21.10 26.52 -29.81
CA HIS A 2 -19.92 25.95 -29.16
C HIS A 2 -20.28 24.88 -28.12
N GLN A 3 -19.82 23.64 -28.31
CA GLN A 3 -19.59 22.70 -27.20
C GLN A 3 -18.10 22.76 -26.84
N HIS A 4 -17.72 23.76 -26.05
CA HIS A 4 -16.47 23.72 -25.27
C HIS A 4 -16.74 22.88 -24.02
N TYR A 5 -16.68 21.55 -24.14
CA TYR A 5 -16.58 20.69 -22.98
C TYR A 5 -15.20 20.89 -22.36
N LEU A 6 -15.16 21.33 -21.10
CA LEU A 6 -13.96 21.29 -20.26
C LEU A 6 -13.43 19.86 -20.25
N LYS A 7 -12.32 19.60 -20.98
CA LYS A 7 -11.56 18.35 -20.80
C LYS A 7 -10.94 18.41 -19.41
N ILE A 8 -11.64 17.85 -18.41
CA ILE A 8 -11.09 17.71 -17.06
C ILE A 8 -9.87 16.78 -17.15
N ASN A 9 -8.70 17.31 -16.80
CA ASN A 9 -7.50 16.50 -16.66
C ASN A 9 -7.52 15.79 -15.30
N TRP A 10 -8.17 14.63 -15.26
CA TRP A 10 -8.28 13.81 -14.05
C TRP A 10 -6.94 13.45 -13.41
N ARG A 11 -5.88 13.35 -14.21
CA ARG A 11 -4.53 13.07 -13.71
C ARG A 11 -4.01 14.25 -12.90
N GLN A 12 -4.12 15.45 -13.46
CA GLN A 12 -3.72 16.68 -12.76
C GLN A 12 -4.53 16.87 -11.48
N LEU A 13 -5.85 16.64 -11.53
CA LEU A 13 -6.69 16.80 -10.35
C LEU A 13 -6.25 15.86 -9.21
N VAL A 14 -5.88 14.61 -9.50
CA VAL A 14 -5.37 13.69 -8.47
C VAL A 14 -4.03 14.16 -7.91
N ILE A 15 -3.11 14.59 -8.78
CA ILE A 15 -1.80 15.12 -8.40
C ILE A 15 -1.96 16.33 -7.46
N ASP A 16 -2.86 17.25 -7.79
CA ASP A 16 -3.13 18.44 -6.99
C ASP A 16 -3.83 18.11 -5.65
N ARG A 17 -4.41 16.91 -5.50
CA ARG A 17 -5.21 16.55 -4.32
C ARG A 17 -4.51 15.67 -3.32
N VAL A 18 -3.66 14.77 -3.79
CA VAL A 18 -3.08 13.70 -2.98
C VAL A 18 -1.61 14.04 -2.77
N PRO A 19 -1.19 14.46 -1.55
CA PRO A 19 0.13 15.03 -1.30
C PRO A 19 1.31 14.22 -1.82
N SER A 20 1.24 12.89 -1.74
CA SER A 20 2.30 12.03 -2.23
C SER A 20 2.36 11.99 -3.76
N ILE A 21 1.29 12.22 -4.51
CA ILE A 21 1.22 11.83 -5.92
C ILE A 21 1.74 12.92 -6.85
N GLU A 22 2.94 12.72 -7.40
CA GLU A 22 3.50 13.59 -8.46
C GLU A 22 3.23 13.07 -9.89
N LYS A 23 3.08 11.74 -10.03
CA LYS A 23 2.85 11.05 -11.31
C LYS A 23 1.85 9.92 -11.09
N VAL A 24 1.03 9.66 -12.12
CA VAL A 24 -0.21 8.90 -11.94
C VAL A 24 -0.45 8.02 -13.20
N ARG A 25 -0.48 6.70 -13.02
CA ARG A 25 -0.73 5.68 -14.05
C ARG A 25 -2.10 5.03 -13.86
N MET A 26 -3.02 5.24 -14.79
CA MET A 26 -4.38 4.69 -14.72
C MET A 26 -4.41 3.20 -15.12
N VAL A 27 -5.20 2.41 -14.40
CA VAL A 27 -5.44 0.96 -14.43
C VAL A 27 -6.94 0.70 -14.17
N SER A 28 -7.38 -0.55 -14.16
CA SER A 28 -8.82 -0.90 -14.21
C SER A 28 -9.42 -1.28 -12.86
N SER A 29 -8.60 -1.65 -11.87
CA SER A 29 -9.07 -2.02 -10.53
C SER A 29 -8.07 -1.67 -9.42
N GLY A 30 -8.55 -1.72 -8.17
CA GLY A 30 -7.69 -1.65 -6.98
C GLY A 30 -6.68 -2.79 -6.92
N THR A 31 -7.06 -4.02 -7.34
CA THR A 31 -6.14 -5.16 -7.43
C THR A 31 -5.00 -4.90 -8.41
N GLU A 32 -5.29 -4.31 -9.58
CA GLU A 32 -4.25 -3.93 -10.54
C GLU A 32 -3.35 -2.84 -9.96
N ALA A 33 -3.92 -1.88 -9.23
CA ALA A 33 -3.17 -0.79 -8.62
C ALA A 33 -2.17 -1.30 -7.57
N THR A 34 -2.60 -2.18 -6.67
CA THR A 34 -1.73 -2.76 -5.64
C THR A 34 -0.69 -3.71 -6.26
N LEU A 35 -1.07 -4.56 -7.23
CA LEU A 35 -0.16 -5.44 -7.95
C LEU A 35 1.00 -4.66 -8.61
N ASP A 36 0.67 -3.63 -9.39
CA ASP A 36 1.67 -2.82 -10.10
C ASP A 36 2.55 -2.04 -9.12
N THR A 37 1.98 -1.58 -8.00
CA THR A 37 2.71 -0.86 -6.94
C THR A 37 3.71 -1.78 -6.22
N LEU A 38 3.34 -3.03 -5.92
CA LEU A 38 4.27 -4.01 -5.36
C LEU A 38 5.37 -4.39 -6.35
N ARG A 39 5.03 -4.56 -7.63
CA ARG A 39 6.02 -4.81 -8.69
C ARG A 39 7.00 -3.66 -8.79
N LEU A 40 6.52 -2.43 -8.74
CA LEU A 40 7.37 -1.26 -8.71
C LEU A 40 8.28 -1.25 -7.49
N ALA A 41 7.75 -1.42 -6.28
CA ALA A 41 8.56 -1.34 -5.07
C ALA A 41 9.74 -2.32 -5.14
N ARG A 42 9.49 -3.55 -5.60
CA ARG A 42 10.52 -4.56 -5.85
C ARG A 42 11.52 -4.12 -6.92
N GLY A 43 11.04 -3.61 -8.06
CA GLY A 43 11.91 -3.15 -9.15
C GLY A 43 12.77 -1.93 -8.80
N TYR A 44 12.25 -1.02 -7.98
CA TYR A 44 12.96 0.19 -7.54
C TYR A 44 14.03 -0.13 -6.51
N THR A 45 13.71 -0.96 -5.51
CA THR A 45 14.62 -1.29 -4.42
C THR A 45 15.60 -2.43 -4.77
N GLY A 46 15.28 -3.24 -5.78
CA GLY A 46 16.00 -4.49 -6.07
C GLY A 46 15.76 -5.59 -5.03
N ARG A 47 14.76 -5.44 -4.16
CA ARG A 47 14.47 -6.33 -3.03
C ARG A 47 13.23 -7.18 -3.30
N ASN A 48 13.12 -8.32 -2.61
CA ASN A 48 12.09 -9.32 -2.92
C ASN A 48 10.86 -9.24 -2.02
N LYS A 49 11.04 -8.96 -0.72
CA LYS A 49 10.00 -9.12 0.29
C LYS A 49 9.10 -7.90 0.37
N ILE A 50 7.85 -8.14 0.71
CA ILE A 50 6.91 -7.09 1.08
C ILE A 50 6.30 -7.42 2.44
N VAL A 51 5.95 -6.39 3.20
CA VAL A 51 5.20 -6.53 4.46
C VAL A 51 3.76 -6.10 4.23
N LYS A 52 2.81 -6.89 4.71
CA LYS A 52 1.39 -6.53 4.83
C LYS A 52 0.89 -6.75 6.25
N PHE A 53 -0.28 -6.19 6.55
CA PHE A 53 -0.91 -6.32 7.85
C PHE A 53 -2.04 -7.36 7.84
N GLU A 54 -2.16 -8.11 8.93
CA GLU A 54 -3.31 -9.00 9.17
C GLU A 54 -4.62 -8.19 9.16
N GLY A 55 -5.68 -8.77 8.62
CA GLY A 55 -6.98 -8.11 8.45
C GLY A 55 -7.05 -7.04 7.34
N CYS A 56 -5.91 -6.60 6.79
CA CYS A 56 -5.89 -5.73 5.61
C CYS A 56 -6.05 -6.53 4.31
N TYR A 57 -6.81 -5.99 3.36
CA TYR A 57 -7.05 -6.58 2.05
C TYR A 57 -6.68 -5.60 0.92
N HIS A 58 -5.78 -6.06 0.05
CA HIS A 58 -5.17 -5.28 -1.02
C HIS A 58 -5.49 -5.84 -2.41
N GLY A 59 -6.61 -6.55 -2.56
CA GLY A 59 -6.90 -7.33 -3.77
C GLY A 59 -6.38 -8.77 -3.69
N HIS A 60 -6.52 -9.49 -4.79
CA HIS A 60 -6.31 -10.95 -4.85
C HIS A 60 -5.08 -11.36 -5.67
N SER A 61 -4.05 -10.53 -5.75
CA SER A 61 -2.77 -10.97 -6.34
C SER A 61 -2.10 -12.02 -5.44
N ASP A 62 -1.41 -12.99 -6.02
CA ASP A 62 -0.79 -14.11 -5.29
C ASP A 62 0.09 -13.67 -4.11
N SER A 63 0.86 -12.57 -4.24
CA SER A 63 1.69 -12.02 -3.16
C SER A 63 0.90 -11.49 -1.95
N LEU A 64 -0.41 -11.30 -2.08
CA LEU A 64 -1.27 -10.71 -1.04
C LEU A 64 -2.23 -11.73 -0.40
N LEU A 65 -2.35 -12.92 -0.99
CA LEU A 65 -3.17 -14.04 -0.50
C LEU A 65 -2.39 -14.95 0.45
N ILE A 66 -1.82 -14.34 1.49
CA ILE A 66 -0.85 -14.98 2.40
C ILE A 66 -1.29 -14.79 3.85
N LYS A 67 -1.42 -15.89 4.61
CA LYS A 67 -1.76 -15.85 6.04
C LYS A 67 -0.55 -15.46 6.88
N ALA A 68 -0.80 -14.91 8.06
CA ALA A 68 0.18 -14.96 9.13
C ALA A 68 0.47 -16.43 9.46
N GLY A 69 1.74 -16.81 9.49
CA GLY A 69 2.14 -18.10 10.06
C GLY A 69 2.01 -18.07 11.58
N SER A 70 2.04 -19.23 12.21
CA SER A 70 2.04 -19.33 13.68
C SER A 70 3.35 -18.77 14.24
N GLY A 71 3.34 -17.51 14.66
CA GLY A 71 4.50 -16.81 15.25
C GLY A 71 4.54 -15.33 14.87
N VAL A 72 5.23 -14.53 15.68
CA VAL A 72 5.46 -13.10 15.38
C VAL A 72 6.42 -13.01 14.19
N ALA A 73 5.98 -12.37 13.09
CA ALA A 73 6.76 -12.13 11.87
C ALA A 73 7.34 -13.40 11.18
N THR A 74 6.48 -14.36 10.82
CA THR A 74 6.88 -15.52 10.01
C THR A 74 6.92 -15.21 8.51
N LEU A 75 7.78 -15.92 7.77
CA LEU A 75 7.62 -16.05 6.32
C LEU A 75 6.26 -16.68 6.04
N GLY A 76 5.45 -16.05 5.20
CA GLY A 76 4.05 -16.39 5.05
C GLY A 76 3.81 -17.79 4.46
N LEU A 77 2.71 -18.41 4.90
CA LEU A 77 2.15 -19.61 4.28
C LEU A 77 1.03 -19.19 3.31
N PRO A 78 0.86 -19.88 2.16
CA PRO A 78 -0.25 -19.61 1.24
C PRO A 78 -1.61 -19.64 1.96
N ASP A 79 -2.46 -18.63 1.74
CA ASP A 79 -3.84 -18.58 2.26
C ASP A 79 -4.83 -19.34 1.35
N SER A 80 -4.55 -19.32 0.04
CA SER A 80 -5.39 -19.97 -0.96
C SER A 80 -4.65 -21.14 -1.62
N PRO A 81 -5.32 -22.30 -1.80
CA PRO A 81 -4.89 -23.29 -2.78
C PRO A 81 -4.65 -22.61 -4.13
N GLY A 82 -3.52 -22.91 -4.77
CA GLY A 82 -3.13 -22.31 -6.06
C GLY A 82 -2.06 -21.22 -5.98
N VAL A 83 -1.72 -20.69 -4.79
CA VAL A 83 -0.58 -19.78 -4.62
C VAL A 83 0.70 -20.60 -4.37
N PRO A 84 1.73 -20.53 -5.23
CA PRO A 84 2.98 -21.25 -5.03
C PRO A 84 3.75 -20.78 -3.79
N GLU A 85 4.39 -21.70 -3.06
CA GLU A 85 5.24 -21.38 -1.90
C GLU A 85 6.36 -20.40 -2.25
N GLY A 86 6.89 -20.49 -3.48
CA GLY A 86 7.93 -19.58 -3.98
C GLY A 86 7.49 -18.12 -4.03
N ILE A 87 6.19 -17.85 -4.12
CA ILE A 87 5.60 -16.51 -4.02
C ILE A 87 5.34 -16.17 -2.55
N ALA A 88 4.74 -17.11 -1.80
CA ALA A 88 4.36 -16.90 -0.40
C ALA A 88 5.52 -16.48 0.51
N LYS A 89 6.71 -17.07 0.33
CA LYS A 89 7.91 -16.75 1.10
C LYS A 89 8.41 -15.30 0.95
N ASN A 90 7.89 -14.56 -0.02
CA ASN A 90 8.25 -13.16 -0.27
C ASN A 90 7.22 -12.17 0.30
N THR A 91 6.33 -12.65 1.16
CA THR A 91 5.37 -11.84 1.89
C THR A 91 5.48 -12.13 3.37
N ILE A 92 5.67 -11.07 4.14
CA ILE A 92 5.68 -11.09 5.60
C ILE A 92 4.36 -10.48 6.07
N THR A 93 3.66 -11.16 6.97
CA THR A 93 2.43 -10.66 7.57
C THR A 93 2.70 -10.31 9.03
N VAL A 94 2.33 -9.09 9.43
CA VAL A 94 2.42 -8.61 10.81
C VAL A 94 1.04 -8.15 11.30
N PRO A 95 0.76 -8.13 12.62
CA PRO A 95 -0.51 -7.61 13.12
C PRO A 95 -0.65 -6.10 12.84
N TYR A 96 -1.84 -5.66 12.46
CA TYR A 96 -2.14 -4.22 12.34
C TYR A 96 -2.03 -3.53 13.70
N ASN A 97 -1.58 -2.27 13.75
CA ASN A 97 -1.28 -1.52 14.97
C ASN A 97 -0.15 -2.09 15.87
N ASP A 98 0.65 -3.04 15.38
CA ASP A 98 1.80 -3.60 16.12
C ASP A 98 3.13 -3.17 15.49
N LEU A 99 3.70 -2.06 15.97
CA LEU A 99 5.00 -1.57 15.52
C LEU A 99 6.17 -2.46 15.98
N ASP A 100 6.03 -3.16 17.09
CA ASP A 100 7.13 -3.98 17.61
C ASP A 100 7.29 -5.26 16.77
N ALA A 101 6.19 -5.87 16.35
CA ALA A 101 6.21 -6.94 15.35
C ALA A 101 6.82 -6.49 14.01
N LEU A 102 6.55 -5.24 13.60
CA LEU A 102 7.17 -4.67 12.41
C LEU A 102 8.68 -4.49 12.57
N LYS A 103 9.14 -3.93 13.71
CA LYS A 103 10.57 -3.77 14.00
C LYS A 103 11.29 -5.12 13.96
N ILE A 104 10.73 -6.15 14.60
CA ILE A 104 11.28 -7.52 14.55
C ILE A 104 11.40 -8.04 13.11
N ALA A 105 10.40 -7.77 12.26
CA ALA A 105 10.47 -8.14 10.85
C ALA A 105 11.60 -7.42 10.10
N PHE A 106 11.79 -6.13 10.37
CA PHE A 106 12.86 -5.32 9.77
C PHE A 106 14.26 -5.66 10.29
N GLU A 107 14.42 -5.95 11.58
CA GLU A 107 15.68 -6.45 12.14
C GLU A 107 16.14 -7.74 11.45
N LYS A 108 15.19 -8.60 11.08
CA LYS A 108 15.48 -9.91 10.47
C LYS A 108 15.61 -9.86 8.94
N PHE A 109 14.83 -9.01 8.28
CA PHE A 109 14.66 -9.05 6.82
C PHE A 109 14.81 -7.69 6.13
N GLY A 110 15.12 -6.62 6.86
CA GLY A 110 15.07 -5.23 6.39
C GLY A 110 15.81 -4.98 5.08
N ASP A 111 16.98 -5.59 4.89
CA ASP A 111 17.79 -5.46 3.67
C ASP A 111 17.12 -6.04 2.42
N ASP A 112 16.14 -6.93 2.56
CA ASP A 112 15.38 -7.56 1.47
C ASP A 112 13.89 -7.15 1.48
N ILE A 113 13.48 -6.19 2.32
CA ILE A 113 12.11 -5.62 2.28
C ILE A 113 12.06 -4.47 1.27
N ALA A 114 11.31 -4.67 0.19
CA ALA A 114 11.05 -3.69 -0.84
C ALA A 114 10.02 -2.64 -0.41
N GLY A 115 9.02 -3.02 0.36
CA GLY A 115 8.02 -2.08 0.85
C GLY A 115 7.01 -2.67 1.83
N VAL A 116 6.33 -1.76 2.53
CA VAL A 116 5.28 -2.02 3.51
C VAL A 116 3.98 -1.48 2.94
N ILE A 117 3.00 -2.35 2.70
CA ILE A 117 1.66 -1.96 2.23
C ILE A 117 0.65 -2.01 3.37
N VAL A 118 -0.12 -0.93 3.52
CA VAL A 118 -1.06 -0.76 4.63
C VAL A 118 -2.33 -0.03 4.18
N GLU A 119 -3.49 -0.43 4.71
CA GLU A 119 -4.68 0.42 4.70
C GLU A 119 -4.52 1.47 5.82
N PRO A 120 -4.45 2.78 5.54
CA PRO A 120 -4.20 3.79 6.58
C PRO A 120 -5.28 3.81 7.67
N VAL A 121 -6.50 3.42 7.31
CA VAL A 121 -7.57 2.97 8.21
C VAL A 121 -8.01 1.62 7.67
N ALA A 122 -7.83 0.55 8.44
CA ALA A 122 -8.26 -0.77 8.00
C ALA A 122 -9.79 -0.81 7.91
N GLY A 123 -10.32 -1.23 6.76
CA GLY A 123 -11.76 -1.33 6.53
C GLY A 123 -12.28 -2.76 6.33
N ASN A 124 -11.40 -3.69 5.96
CA ASN A 124 -11.78 -5.07 5.60
C ASN A 124 -11.93 -6.02 6.80
N MET A 125 -11.41 -5.64 7.98
CA MET A 125 -11.61 -6.35 9.25
C MET A 125 -12.60 -5.62 10.18
N GLY A 126 -13.51 -4.83 9.59
CA GLY A 126 -14.21 -3.75 10.30
C GLY A 126 -13.42 -2.45 10.23
N VAL A 127 -14.03 -1.34 10.67
CA VAL A 127 -13.38 -0.02 10.70
C VAL A 127 -12.47 0.05 11.91
N VAL A 128 -11.16 -0.10 11.69
CA VAL A 128 -10.13 -0.05 12.72
C VAL A 128 -9.17 1.09 12.39
N PRO A 129 -9.27 2.24 13.10
CA PRO A 129 -8.32 3.34 12.96
C PRO A 129 -6.90 2.95 13.39
N PRO A 130 -5.86 3.63 12.87
CA PRO A 130 -4.51 3.47 13.35
C PRO A 130 -4.42 4.02 14.78
N ILE A 131 -3.67 3.34 15.65
CA ILE A 131 -3.32 3.92 16.96
C ILE A 131 -2.38 5.12 16.76
N GLU A 132 -2.33 6.00 17.76
CA GLU A 132 -1.42 7.15 17.74
C GLU A 132 0.03 6.70 17.51
N GLY A 133 0.72 7.38 16.60
CA GLY A 133 2.11 7.06 16.24
C GLY A 133 2.28 5.85 15.32
N PHE A 134 1.26 5.04 15.05
CA PHE A 134 1.41 3.85 14.20
C PHE A 134 1.89 4.20 12.78
N LEU A 135 1.14 5.05 12.05
CA LEU A 135 1.49 5.41 10.68
C LEU A 135 2.82 6.17 10.59
N GLN A 136 3.13 7.00 11.60
CA GLN A 136 4.43 7.68 11.68
C GLN A 136 5.56 6.68 11.90
N GLY A 137 5.39 5.70 12.80
CA GLY A 137 6.35 4.63 13.01
C GLY A 137 6.58 3.78 11.76
N LEU A 138 5.54 3.52 10.96
CA LEU A 138 5.70 2.88 9.64
C LEU A 138 6.60 3.71 8.73
N ARG A 139 6.38 5.03 8.69
CA ARG A 139 7.18 5.95 7.88
C ARG A 139 8.63 5.97 8.34
N ASP A 140 8.87 6.08 9.64
CA ASP A 140 10.21 6.18 10.20
C ASP A 140 11.01 4.89 9.92
N ILE A 141 10.43 3.73 10.20
CA ILE A 141 11.08 2.42 9.96
C ILE A 141 11.35 2.20 8.47
N THR A 142 10.38 2.48 7.60
CA THR A 142 10.58 2.30 6.15
C THR A 142 11.69 3.22 5.62
N THR A 143 11.75 4.47 6.09
CA THR A 143 12.81 5.40 5.74
C THR A 143 14.18 4.94 6.23
N GLU A 144 14.28 4.49 7.49
CA GLU A 144 15.52 3.99 8.08
C GLU A 144 16.13 2.84 7.27
N TYR A 145 15.31 1.88 6.84
CA TYR A 145 15.76 0.70 6.11
C TYR A 145 15.75 0.87 4.59
N GLY A 146 15.36 2.03 4.06
CA GLY A 146 15.23 2.28 2.63
C GLY A 146 14.16 1.44 1.92
N ALA A 147 13.14 0.97 2.65
CA ALA A 147 11.96 0.32 2.09
C ALA A 147 10.91 1.37 1.72
N LEU A 148 10.01 1.06 0.78
CA LEU A 148 8.93 1.98 0.41
C LEU A 148 7.71 1.82 1.32
N LEU A 149 7.17 2.94 1.81
CA LEU A 149 5.85 2.98 2.44
C LEU A 149 4.76 3.12 1.37
N ILE A 150 3.81 2.19 1.38
CA ILE A 150 2.72 2.12 0.41
C ILE A 150 1.39 2.24 1.15
N PHE A 151 0.64 3.30 0.88
CA PHE A 151 -0.74 3.40 1.36
C PHE A 151 -1.70 2.84 0.34
N ASP A 152 -2.46 1.82 0.74
CA ASP A 152 -3.66 1.41 0.04
C ASP A 152 -4.83 2.31 0.44
N GLU A 153 -5.03 3.35 -0.35
CA GLU A 153 -6.12 4.31 -0.21
C GLU A 153 -7.29 3.99 -1.16
N VAL A 154 -7.44 2.73 -1.59
CA VAL A 154 -8.58 2.31 -2.42
C VAL A 154 -9.91 2.53 -1.70
N MET A 155 -9.94 2.37 -0.37
CA MET A 155 -11.15 2.64 0.44
C MET A 155 -11.13 4.01 1.10
N THR A 156 -9.99 4.42 1.67
CA THR A 156 -9.85 5.66 2.45
C THR A 156 -9.70 6.91 1.58
N GLY A 157 -9.21 6.76 0.36
CA GLY A 157 -8.97 7.85 -0.59
C GLY A 157 -10.23 8.65 -0.87
N PHE A 158 -10.15 9.96 -0.66
CA PHE A 158 -11.26 10.91 -0.78
C PHE A 158 -12.48 10.60 0.10
N ARG A 159 -12.34 9.71 1.08
CA ARG A 159 -13.40 9.31 2.03
C ARG A 159 -13.10 9.79 3.44
N VAL A 160 -11.87 9.57 3.90
CA VAL A 160 -11.43 9.96 5.26
C VAL A 160 -11.18 11.45 5.35
N GLY A 161 -10.73 12.05 4.26
CA GLY A 161 -10.45 13.48 4.18
C GLY A 161 -10.29 13.93 2.74
N TYR A 162 -10.27 15.24 2.55
CA TYR A 162 -10.12 15.87 1.25
C TYR A 162 -8.78 15.56 0.58
N HIS A 163 -7.72 15.46 1.39
CA HIS A 163 -6.37 15.05 1.00
C HIS A 163 -6.10 13.57 1.33
N CYS A 164 -7.16 12.74 1.30
CA CYS A 164 -7.13 11.32 1.66
C CYS A 164 -6.68 11.08 3.13
N ALA A 165 -6.39 9.83 3.50
CA ALA A 165 -5.91 9.51 4.84
C ALA A 165 -4.49 10.04 5.09
N GLN A 166 -3.61 10.03 4.07
CA GLN A 166 -2.27 10.61 4.19
C GLN A 166 -2.29 12.08 4.63
N GLY A 167 -3.20 12.89 4.09
CA GLY A 167 -3.35 14.29 4.50
C GLY A 167 -4.05 14.44 5.85
N HIS A 168 -4.99 13.53 6.18
CA HIS A 168 -5.69 13.54 7.47
C HIS A 168 -4.74 13.22 8.64
N PHE A 169 -3.86 12.22 8.47
CA PHE A 169 -2.91 11.79 9.49
C PHE A 169 -1.54 12.49 9.40
N GLY A 170 -1.30 13.31 8.37
CA GLY A 170 -0.04 14.01 8.19
C GLY A 170 1.15 13.11 7.84
N VAL A 171 0.91 11.89 7.36
CA VAL A 171 1.96 10.93 6.99
C VAL A 171 1.98 10.75 5.48
N THR A 172 3.12 11.05 4.86
CA THR A 172 3.30 10.96 3.40
C THR A 172 3.94 9.62 3.01
N PRO A 173 3.22 8.72 2.30
CA PRO A 173 3.79 7.48 1.78
C PRO A 173 4.60 7.73 0.51
N ASP A 174 5.45 6.78 0.13
CA ASP A 174 6.19 6.83 -1.14
C ASP A 174 5.26 6.53 -2.33
N LEU A 175 4.34 5.58 -2.13
CA LEU A 175 3.36 5.16 -3.14
C LEU A 175 1.95 5.15 -2.56
N THR A 176 0.96 5.44 -3.40
CA THR A 176 -0.45 5.43 -3.01
C THR A 176 -1.28 4.70 -4.08
N CYS A 177 -2.07 3.73 -3.65
CA CYS A 177 -3.06 3.05 -4.49
C CYS A 177 -4.43 3.72 -4.30
N LEU A 178 -5.15 4.01 -5.39
CA LEU A 178 -6.46 4.67 -5.33
C LEU A 178 -7.53 3.87 -6.08
N GLY A 179 -8.78 3.99 -5.62
CA GLY A 179 -9.95 3.41 -6.28
C GLY A 179 -11.28 3.82 -5.66
N LYS A 180 -12.31 2.99 -5.88
CA LYS A 180 -13.70 3.19 -5.41
C LYS A 180 -14.26 4.60 -5.65
N VAL A 181 -14.17 5.51 -4.66
CA VAL A 181 -14.67 6.90 -4.74
C VAL A 181 -14.08 7.58 -5.98
N TYR A 182 -12.82 7.27 -6.29
CA TYR A 182 -12.24 7.52 -7.59
C TYR A 182 -12.72 6.47 -8.60
N ARG A 183 -13.93 6.68 -9.17
CA ARG A 183 -14.52 5.77 -10.18
C ARG A 183 -14.30 6.28 -11.61
N TRP A 184 -13.04 6.46 -11.99
CA TRP A 184 -12.62 6.54 -13.38
C TRP A 184 -11.21 5.91 -13.49
N ARG A 185 -11.11 4.66 -13.99
CA ARG A 185 -9.85 3.90 -14.21
C ARG A 185 -8.73 4.20 -13.17
N THR A 186 -8.79 3.50 -12.03
CA THR A 186 -7.91 3.53 -10.81
C THR A 186 -6.41 3.70 -11.04
N THR A 187 -5.60 4.15 -10.09
CA THR A 187 -4.23 4.64 -10.39
C THR A 187 -3.09 4.03 -9.57
N CYS A 188 -1.92 3.81 -10.21
CA CYS A 188 -0.59 3.49 -9.65
C CYS A 188 0.33 4.73 -9.67
N ARG A 189 1.28 4.85 -8.72
CA ARG A 189 2.43 5.78 -8.81
C ARG A 189 3.72 5.01 -9.14
N CYS A 190 4.64 5.68 -9.85
CA CYS A 190 6.04 5.28 -10.03
C CYS A 190 6.98 6.51 -10.07
N PHE A 191 8.12 6.46 -9.34
CA PHE A 191 9.08 7.56 -9.18
C PHE A 191 10.00 7.77 -10.41
N TRP A 192 10.69 8.90 -10.33
CA TRP A 192 11.59 9.62 -11.23
C TRP A 192 12.59 8.83 -12.11
N TRP A 193 12.85 9.42 -13.30
CA TRP A 193 14.19 9.90 -13.70
C TRP A 193 14.23 11.40 -13.39
#